data_AF-A0A3D3AQX7-F1
#
_entry.id   AF-A0A3D3AQX7-F1
#
_cell.length_a   1.000
_cell.length_b   1.000
_cell.length_c   1.000
_cell.angle_alpha   90.00
_cell.angle_beta   90.00
_cell.angle_gamma   90.00
#
_symmetry.space_group_name_H-M   'P 1'
#
loop_
_entity.id
_entity.type
_entity.pdbx_description
1 polymer ?
#
loop_
_entity_poly.entity_id
_entity_poly.type
_entity_poly.pdbx_seq_one_letter_code
_entity_poly.pdbx_strand_id
1 'polypeptide(L)'
;MHYHFRVYKDNDELWAECIELEGCQTQSQNNTFEDLYKNMKEVLNLYLNEPADSHIVFPKPDVISNDENIVEVEVEPKIAFAYLLRVFRLNRNLTQKEMAMKLGFKNLWSYQKLEKPEQSNPTLQTLSKINSVFPDFDIREIFQSSGKFNIQFMQFYDKILLKNFLGKKMKEFAHE
;
A
#
# COMPACT_ATOMS: atom_id res chain seq x y z
N MET A 1 3.01 5.48 4.09
CA MET A 1 3.15 5.02 2.68
C MET A 1 1.77 4.60 2.22
N HIS A 2 1.28 5.17 1.12
CA HIS A 2 -0.07 4.92 0.60
C HIS A 2 0.04 4.59 -0.87
N TYR A 3 -0.53 3.47 -1.29
CA TYR A 3 -0.70 3.13 -2.70
C TYR A 3 -2.09 3.52 -3.16
N HIS A 4 -2.26 3.69 -4.47
CA HIS A 4 -3.51 4.19 -5.01
C HIS A 4 -4.23 3.06 -5.74
N PHE A 5 -5.48 2.85 -5.36
CA PHE A 5 -6.36 1.90 -6.02
C PHE A 5 -7.38 2.66 -6.84
N ARG A 6 -7.54 2.28 -8.12
CA ARG A 6 -8.68 2.72 -8.91
C ARG A 6 -9.84 1.76 -8.66
N VAL A 7 -11.00 2.31 -8.33
CA VAL A 7 -12.22 1.55 -8.06
C VAL A 7 -13.12 1.55 -9.29
N TYR A 8 -13.65 0.38 -9.59
CA TYR A 8 -14.55 0.13 -10.71
C TYR A 8 -15.85 -0.47 -10.22
N LYS A 9 -16.95 -0.06 -10.86
CA LYS A 9 -18.27 -0.63 -10.68
C LYS A 9 -18.79 -1.07 -12.04
N ASP A 10 -18.81 -2.38 -12.27
CA ASP A 10 -19.36 -2.97 -13.49
C ASP A 10 -20.53 -3.87 -13.11
N ASN A 11 -21.73 -3.57 -13.62
CA ASN A 11 -22.97 -4.23 -13.21
C ASN A 11 -23.11 -4.32 -11.67
N ASP A 12 -23.22 -5.54 -11.15
CA ASP A 12 -23.29 -5.87 -9.73
C ASP A 12 -21.94 -6.21 -9.10
N GLU A 13 -20.82 -5.99 -9.79
CA GLU A 13 -19.47 -6.27 -9.29
C GLU A 13 -18.73 -4.97 -8.94
N LEU A 14 -18.11 -4.95 -7.76
CA LEU A 14 -17.32 -3.84 -7.25
C LEU A 14 -15.90 -4.34 -7.05
N TRP A 15 -14.94 -3.78 -7.79
CA TRP A 15 -13.55 -4.23 -7.79
C TRP A 15 -12.57 -3.08 -7.89
N ALA A 16 -11.30 -3.35 -7.61
CA ALA A 16 -10.25 -2.36 -7.65
C ALA A 16 -8.90 -2.95 -8.06
N GLU A 17 -8.07 -2.13 -8.67
CA GLU A 17 -6.68 -2.46 -8.99
C GLU A 17 -5.74 -1.36 -8.49
N CYS A 18 -4.56 -1.75 -8.02
CA CYS A 18 -3.50 -0.82 -7.67
C CYS A 18 -2.91 -0.23 -8.95
N ILE A 19 -2.79 1.09 -9.00
CA ILE A 19 -2.30 1.82 -10.16
C ILE A 19 -0.80 1.56 -10.36
N GLU A 20 -0.05 1.43 -9.26
CA GLU A 20 1.41 1.30 -9.30
C GLU A 20 1.90 -0.14 -9.31
N LEU A 21 1.06 -1.11 -8.91
CA LEU A 21 1.44 -2.51 -8.73
C LEU A 21 0.65 -3.41 -9.68
N GLU A 22 1.26 -3.74 -10.82
CA GLU A 22 0.66 -4.63 -11.82
C GLU A 22 0.24 -5.98 -11.20
N GLY A 23 -1.02 -6.37 -11.42
CA GLY A 23 -1.59 -7.61 -10.88
C GLY A 23 -2.03 -7.53 -9.41
N CYS A 24 -1.83 -6.41 -8.72
CA CYS A 24 -2.40 -6.18 -7.38
C CYS A 24 -3.85 -5.70 -7.53
N GLN A 25 -4.78 -6.65 -7.60
CA GLN A 25 -6.21 -6.39 -7.81
C GLN A 25 -7.07 -7.21 -6.87
N THR A 26 -8.28 -6.73 -6.59
CA THR A 26 -9.22 -7.41 -5.70
C THR A 26 -10.66 -6.99 -5.99
N GLN A 27 -11.62 -7.72 -5.41
CA GLN A 27 -13.04 -7.45 -5.57
C GLN A 27 -13.77 -7.58 -4.23
N SER A 28 -14.92 -6.92 -4.13
CA SER A 28 -15.82 -7.09 -3.01
C SER A 28 -16.64 -8.37 -3.16
N GLN A 29 -16.70 -9.17 -2.10
CA GLN A 29 -17.58 -10.34 -2.00
C GLN A 29 -19.02 -9.94 -1.66
N ASN A 30 -19.16 -8.86 -0.89
CA ASN A 30 -20.45 -8.38 -0.40
C ASN A 30 -21.02 -7.23 -1.25
N ASN A 31 -20.32 -6.86 -2.32
CA ASN A 31 -20.62 -5.70 -3.17
C ASN A 31 -20.71 -4.38 -2.38
N THR A 32 -19.90 -4.24 -1.32
CA THR A 32 -19.83 -3.03 -0.51
C THR A 32 -18.43 -2.43 -0.56
N PHE A 33 -18.36 -1.10 -0.46
CA PHE A 33 -17.07 -0.41 -0.47
C PHE A 33 -16.23 -0.74 0.77
N GLU A 34 -16.84 -0.94 1.94
CA GLU A 34 -16.11 -1.31 3.16
C GLU A 34 -15.39 -2.65 3.00
N ASP A 35 -16.09 -3.63 2.42
CA ASP A 35 -15.54 -4.94 2.09
C ASP A 35 -14.43 -4.84 1.03
N LEU A 36 -14.68 -4.06 -0.04
CA LEU A 36 -13.64 -3.78 -1.04
C LEU A 36 -12.39 -3.16 -0.39
N TYR A 37 -12.56 -2.18 0.50
CA TYR A 37 -11.44 -1.50 1.14
C TYR A 37 -10.63 -2.40 2.07
N LYS A 38 -11.29 -3.29 2.81
CA LYS A 38 -10.60 -4.35 3.57
C LYS A 38 -9.78 -5.23 2.63
N ASN A 39 -10.39 -5.67 1.54
CA ASN A 39 -9.71 -6.53 0.57
C ASN A 39 -8.55 -5.81 -0.14
N MET A 40 -8.66 -4.50 -0.40
CA MET A 40 -7.58 -3.67 -0.96
C MET A 40 -6.39 -3.60 0.01
N LYS A 41 -6.65 -3.41 1.31
CA LYS A 41 -5.60 -3.47 2.34
C LYS A 41 -4.94 -4.84 2.38
N GLU A 42 -5.71 -5.91 2.38
CA GLU A 42 -5.19 -7.27 2.44
C GLU A 42 -4.31 -7.60 1.23
N VAL A 43 -4.80 -7.36 0.01
CA VAL A 43 -4.04 -7.65 -1.20
C VAL A 43 -2.79 -6.78 -1.32
N LEU A 44 -2.86 -5.50 -0.95
CA LEU A 44 -1.71 -4.59 -0.97
C LEU A 44 -0.60 -5.09 -0.04
N ASN A 45 -0.96 -5.41 1.20
CA ASN A 45 0.02 -5.86 2.19
C ASN A 45 0.57 -7.24 1.84
N LEU A 46 -0.24 -8.16 1.34
CA LEU A 46 0.22 -9.47 0.85
C LEU A 46 1.22 -9.31 -0.30
N TYR A 47 0.87 -8.50 -1.30
CA TYR A 47 1.68 -8.26 -2.49
C TYR A 47 3.06 -7.68 -2.14
N LEU A 48 3.11 -6.71 -1.23
CA LEU A 48 4.36 -6.09 -0.79
C LEU A 48 5.18 -6.98 0.17
N ASN A 49 4.51 -7.85 0.92
CA ASN A 49 5.17 -8.74 1.88
C ASN A 49 5.92 -9.89 1.19
N GLU A 50 5.40 -10.40 0.07
CA GLU A 50 5.90 -11.60 -0.62
C GLU A 50 6.48 -11.29 -2.01
N PRO A 51 7.61 -10.57 -2.13
CA PRO A 51 8.27 -10.44 -3.42
C PRO A 51 8.82 -11.79 -3.87
N ALA A 52 8.69 -12.11 -5.17
CA ALA A 52 9.23 -13.33 -5.75
C ALA A 52 10.77 -13.45 -5.61
N ASP A 53 11.48 -12.32 -5.51
CA ASP A 53 12.92 -12.26 -5.22
C ASP A 53 13.23 -11.02 -4.37
N SER A 54 14.21 -11.16 -3.46
CA SER A 54 14.88 -10.09 -2.72
C SER A 54 15.48 -8.94 -3.54
N HIS A 55 15.62 -9.10 -4.86
CA HIS A 55 16.07 -8.07 -5.80
C HIS A 55 14.93 -7.24 -6.41
N ILE A 56 13.68 -7.63 -6.19
CA ILE A 56 12.52 -6.90 -6.73
C ILE A 56 12.35 -5.60 -5.94
N VAL A 57 12.30 -4.50 -6.69
CA VAL A 57 11.91 -3.17 -6.23
C VAL A 57 10.59 -2.85 -6.92
N PHE A 58 9.55 -2.63 -6.14
CA PHE A 58 8.27 -2.20 -6.68
C PHE A 58 8.32 -0.70 -7.04
N PRO A 59 7.46 -0.23 -7.95
CA PRO A 59 7.27 1.21 -8.11
C PRO A 59 6.87 1.84 -6.78
N LYS A 60 7.49 2.98 -6.42
CA LYS A 60 6.99 3.77 -5.28
C LYS A 60 5.64 4.38 -5.67
N PRO A 61 4.73 4.59 -4.71
CA PRO A 61 3.51 5.30 -4.99
C PRO A 61 3.83 6.74 -5.41
N ASP A 62 3.28 7.14 -6.56
CA ASP A 62 3.45 8.49 -7.08
C ASP A 62 2.35 9.42 -6.56
N VAL A 63 2.55 10.74 -6.67
CA VAL A 63 1.51 11.71 -6.34
C VAL A 63 0.46 11.68 -7.44
N ILE A 64 -0.68 11.04 -7.17
CA ILE A 64 -1.77 10.97 -8.14
C ILE A 64 -2.71 12.17 -7.97
N SER A 65 -3.24 12.66 -9.11
CA SER A 65 -4.29 13.68 -9.15
C SER A 65 -5.50 13.28 -8.31
N ASN A 66 -6.22 14.25 -7.75
CA ASN A 66 -7.47 14.04 -6.99
C ASN A 66 -8.62 13.51 -7.90
N ASP A 67 -8.46 12.32 -8.49
CA ASP A 67 -9.52 11.61 -9.18
C ASP A 67 -10.51 11.05 -8.14
N GLU A 68 -11.79 11.14 -8.44
CA GLU A 68 -12.87 10.71 -7.57
C GLU A 68 -12.99 9.19 -7.43
N ASN A 69 -12.44 8.43 -8.37
CA ASN A 69 -12.46 6.96 -8.34
C ASN A 69 -11.16 6.36 -7.80
N ILE A 70 -10.27 7.19 -7.25
CA ILE A 70 -9.00 6.75 -6.68
C ILE A 70 -9.07 6.78 -5.16
N VAL A 71 -8.69 5.67 -4.56
CA VAL A 71 -8.65 5.46 -3.12
C VAL A 71 -7.21 5.22 -2.69
N GLU A 72 -6.74 6.02 -1.74
CA GLU A 72 -5.46 5.77 -1.10
C GLU A 72 -5.60 4.64 -0.09
N VAL A 73 -4.67 3.69 -0.10
CA VAL A 73 -4.66 2.53 0.79
C VAL A 73 -3.32 2.48 1.52
N GLU A 74 -3.37 2.49 2.85
CA GLU A 74 -2.16 2.47 3.67
C GLU A 74 -1.47 1.10 3.67
N VAL A 75 -0.14 1.13 3.61
CA VAL A 75 0.71 -0.05 3.84
C VAL A 75 1.00 -0.18 5.33
N GLU A 76 0.97 -1.40 5.86
CA GLU A 76 1.34 -1.65 7.25
C GLU A 76 2.76 -1.15 7.54
N PRO A 77 3.00 -0.45 8.67
CA PRO A 77 4.29 0.19 8.93
C PRO A 77 5.50 -0.75 8.87
N LYS A 78 5.34 -2.01 9.31
CA LYS A 78 6.43 -3.00 9.26
C LYS A 78 6.79 -3.40 7.84
N ILE A 79 5.78 -3.58 6.98
CA ILE A 79 5.96 -3.88 5.55
C ILE A 79 6.61 -2.67 4.87
N ALA A 80 6.05 -1.47 5.06
CA ALA A 80 6.59 -0.24 4.51
C ALA A 80 8.05 0.01 4.91
N PHE A 81 8.39 -0.18 6.19
CA PHE A 81 9.77 -0.05 6.67
C PHE A 81 10.72 -1.04 6.00
N ALA A 82 10.38 -2.33 6.03
CA ALA A 82 11.23 -3.39 5.48
C ALA A 82 11.44 -3.21 3.98
N TYR A 83 10.37 -2.84 3.28
CA TYR A 83 10.39 -2.50 1.86
C TYR A 83 11.30 -1.30 1.57
N LEU A 84 11.09 -0.16 2.24
CA LEU A 84 11.92 1.03 2.03
C LEU A 84 13.39 0.74 2.30
N LEU A 85 13.71 0.05 3.40
CA LEU A 85 15.10 -0.30 3.71
C LEU A 85 15.74 -1.13 2.60
N ARG A 86 14.98 -2.07 2.02
CA ARG A 86 15.41 -2.88 0.87
C ARG A 86 15.64 -2.03 -0.37
N VAL A 87 14.73 -1.12 -0.70
CA VAL A 87 14.89 -0.20 -1.84
C VAL A 87 16.14 0.63 -1.69
N PHE A 88 16.37 1.24 -0.52
CA PHE A 88 17.58 2.02 -0.26
C PHE A 88 18.85 1.18 -0.38
N ARG A 89 18.84 -0.06 0.14
CA ARG A 89 19.96 -0.98 0.00
C ARG A 89 20.26 -1.28 -1.47
N LEU A 90 19.24 -1.67 -2.25
CA LEU A 90 19.39 -2.04 -3.66
C LEU A 90 19.80 -0.85 -4.52
N ASN A 91 19.23 0.34 -4.31
CA ASN A 91 19.60 1.56 -5.03
C ASN A 91 21.05 1.98 -4.80
N ARG A 92 21.68 1.53 -3.71
CA ARG A 92 23.10 1.74 -3.41
C ARG A 92 23.98 0.55 -3.81
N ASN A 93 23.42 -0.44 -4.53
CA ASN A 93 24.08 -1.67 -4.95
C ASN A 93 24.72 -2.45 -3.79
N LEU A 94 24.07 -2.45 -2.63
CA LEU A 94 24.59 -3.14 -1.44
C LEU A 94 23.94 -4.52 -1.29
N THR A 95 24.77 -5.50 -0.96
CA THR A 95 24.30 -6.80 -0.46
C THR A 95 23.83 -6.68 0.99
N GLN A 96 23.01 -7.64 1.44
CA GLN A 96 22.59 -7.70 2.83
C GLN A 96 23.78 -7.81 3.81
N LYS A 97 24.85 -8.50 3.39
CA LYS A 97 26.08 -8.65 4.18
C LYS A 97 26.83 -7.33 4.32
N GLU A 98 26.98 -6.58 3.23
CA GLU A 98 27.62 -5.26 3.28
C GLU A 98 26.83 -4.28 4.13
N MET A 99 25.51 -4.29 4.01
CA MET A 99 24.66 -3.43 4.83
C MET A 99 24.76 -3.80 6.32
N ALA A 100 24.79 -5.09 6.65
CA ALA A 100 25.00 -5.55 8.02
C ALA A 100 26.33 -5.04 8.60
N MET A 101 27.42 -5.10 7.81
CA MET A 101 28.73 -4.59 8.21
C MET A 101 28.72 -3.06 8.40
N LYS A 102 28.10 -2.31 7.48
CA LYS A 102 27.97 -0.84 7.58
C LYS A 102 27.20 -0.39 8.82
N LEU A 103 26.18 -1.15 9.23
CA LEU A 103 25.40 -0.89 10.46
C LEU A 103 26.09 -1.41 11.74
N GLY A 104 27.26 -2.04 11.60
CA GLY A 104 28.01 -2.61 12.72
C GLY A 104 27.31 -3.81 13.37
N PHE A 105 26.54 -4.59 12.60
CA PHE A 105 25.96 -5.84 13.10
C PHE A 105 27.00 -6.96 13.07
N LYS A 106 27.01 -7.78 14.12
CA LYS A 106 27.94 -8.91 14.27
C LYS A 106 27.57 -10.11 13.39
N ASN A 107 26.31 -10.21 12.96
CA ASN A 107 25.83 -11.30 12.13
C ASN A 107 24.83 -10.78 11.09
N LEU A 108 24.72 -11.53 9.98
CA LEU A 108 23.82 -11.22 8.86
C LEU A 108 22.34 -11.25 9.29
N TRP A 109 21.99 -12.18 10.18
CA TRP A 109 20.60 -12.38 10.62
C TRP A 109 20.01 -11.14 11.30
N SER A 110 20.80 -10.41 12.08
CA SER A 110 20.41 -9.13 12.67
C SER A 110 19.91 -8.12 11.63
N TYR A 111 20.54 -8.09 10.45
CA TYR A 111 20.10 -7.25 9.35
C TYR A 111 18.89 -7.84 8.61
N GLN A 112 18.91 -9.15 8.32
CA GLN A 112 17.83 -9.81 7.58
C GLN A 112 16.46 -9.61 8.23
N LYS A 113 16.39 -9.58 9.57
CA LYS A 113 15.15 -9.27 10.29
C LYS A 113 14.56 -7.89 9.97
N LEU A 114 15.40 -6.92 9.63
CA LEU A 114 14.94 -5.56 9.31
C LEU A 114 14.24 -5.51 7.95
N GLU A 115 14.63 -6.38 7.02
CA GLU A 115 14.01 -6.51 5.69
C GLU A 115 12.91 -7.59 5.63
N LYS A 116 12.56 -8.20 6.76
CA LYS A 116 11.46 -9.18 6.88
C LYS A 116 10.31 -8.55 7.65
N PRO A 117 9.18 -8.21 7.02
CA PRO A 117 8.12 -7.47 7.69
C PRO A 117 7.60 -8.14 8.96
N GLU A 118 7.50 -9.47 9.00
CA GLU A 118 7.02 -10.23 10.18
C GLU A 118 7.95 -10.08 11.39
N GLN A 119 9.22 -9.80 11.14
CA GLN A 119 10.28 -9.73 12.16
C GLN A 119 10.78 -8.30 12.39
N SER A 120 10.36 -7.36 11.57
CA SER A 120 10.87 -6.00 11.59
C SER A 120 10.33 -5.23 12.80
N ASN A 121 11.25 -4.88 13.69
CA ASN A 121 11.01 -4.04 14.86
C ASN A 121 12.32 -3.31 15.24
N PRO A 122 12.75 -2.31 14.46
CA PRO A 122 14.01 -1.61 14.71
C PRO A 122 13.93 -0.80 16.01
N THR A 123 14.99 -0.86 16.82
CA THR A 123 15.14 0.05 17.97
C THR A 123 15.51 1.46 17.48
N LEU A 124 15.34 2.47 18.33
CA LEU A 124 15.81 3.84 18.04
C LEU A 124 17.32 3.87 17.70
N GLN A 125 18.13 3.04 18.36
CA GLN A 125 19.55 2.92 18.04
C GLN A 125 19.77 2.36 16.62
N THR A 126 18.99 1.35 16.21
CA THR A 126 19.04 0.84 14.84
C THR A 126 18.61 1.90 13.83
N LEU A 127 17.54 2.65 14.11
CA LEU A 127 17.10 3.76 13.26
C LEU A 127 18.18 4.84 13.13
N SER A 128 18.85 5.19 14.22
CA SER A 128 19.98 6.14 14.19
C SER A 128 21.14 5.64 13.31
N LYS A 129 21.45 4.34 13.35
CA LYS A 129 22.48 3.73 12.48
C LYS A 129 22.05 3.74 11.02
N ILE A 130 20.78 3.43 10.74
CA ILE A 130 20.25 3.51 9.38
C ILE A 130 20.36 4.94 8.86
N ASN A 131 19.94 5.93 9.64
CA ASN A 131 20.05 7.35 9.26
C ASN A 131 21.51 7.80 9.04
N SER A 132 22.49 7.22 9.74
CA SER A 132 23.91 7.52 9.47
C SER A 132 24.43 6.94 8.14
N VAL A 133 23.85 5.84 7.67
CA VAL A 133 24.23 5.19 6.41
C VAL A 133 23.41 5.75 5.24
N PHE A 134 22.13 6.06 5.49
CA PHE A 134 21.16 6.62 4.57
C PHE A 134 20.52 7.88 5.18
N PRO A 135 21.17 9.05 5.10
CA PRO A 135 20.61 10.31 5.60
C PRO A 135 19.33 10.74 4.86
N ASP A 136 19.13 10.20 3.66
CA ASP A 136 17.96 10.35 2.81
C ASP A 136 16.82 9.38 3.16
N PHE A 137 17.02 8.45 4.12
CA PHE A 137 15.98 7.57 4.61
C PHE A 137 15.00 8.34 5.52
N ASP A 138 13.88 8.78 4.96
CA ASP A 138 12.85 9.48 5.72
C ASP A 138 11.82 8.52 6.33
N ILE A 139 11.91 8.29 7.64
CA ILE A 139 10.96 7.43 8.38
C ILE A 139 9.52 7.95 8.29
N ARG A 140 9.31 9.24 7.98
CA ARG A 140 7.97 9.80 7.81
C ARG A 140 7.28 9.21 6.59
N GLU A 141 8.00 8.75 5.57
CA GLU A 141 7.40 8.05 4.41
C GLU A 141 6.57 6.83 4.83
N ILE A 142 6.91 6.20 5.97
CA ILE A 142 6.17 5.05 6.52
C ILE A 142 4.81 5.50 7.06
N PHE A 143 4.78 6.62 7.79
CA PHE A 143 3.62 7.06 8.57
C PHE A 143 2.79 8.18 7.92
N GLN A 144 3.31 8.83 6.87
CA GLN A 144 2.59 9.89 6.18
C GLN A 144 1.30 9.33 5.58
N SER A 145 0.17 9.84 6.06
CA SER A 145 -1.15 9.77 5.46
C SER A 145 -1.49 11.11 4.83
N SER A 146 -2.04 11.08 3.62
CA SER A 146 -2.79 12.23 3.13
C SER A 146 -4.02 12.31 4.03
N GLY A 147 -4.18 13.40 4.79
CA GLY A 147 -5.35 13.62 5.66
C GLY A 147 -6.70 13.75 4.93
N LYS A 148 -6.86 13.14 3.75
CA LYS A 148 -8.01 13.24 2.84
C LYS A 148 -8.96 12.04 2.90
N PHE A 149 -8.58 10.99 3.64
CA PHE A 149 -9.25 9.69 3.68
C PHE A 149 -10.77 9.78 3.91
N ASN A 150 -11.25 10.73 4.73
CA ASN A 150 -12.67 10.83 5.08
C ASN A 150 -13.58 11.50 4.02
N ILE A 151 -13.04 12.36 3.16
CA ILE A 151 -13.89 13.15 2.24
C ILE A 151 -14.16 12.37 0.94
N GLN A 152 -13.13 11.72 0.38
CA GLN A 152 -13.25 10.90 -0.83
C GLN A 152 -14.14 9.67 -0.60
N PHE A 153 -14.01 9.04 0.57
CA PHE A 153 -14.85 7.92 1.01
C PHE A 153 -16.34 8.25 0.98
N MET A 154 -16.73 9.38 1.60
CA MET A 154 -18.13 9.82 1.66
C MET A 154 -18.68 10.16 0.27
N GLN A 155 -17.92 10.89 -0.55
CA GLN A 155 -18.35 11.33 -1.88
C GLN A 155 -18.55 10.17 -2.86
N PHE A 156 -17.66 9.17 -2.84
CA PHE A 156 -17.78 7.99 -3.70
C PHE A 156 -18.95 7.09 -3.26
N TYR A 157 -19.12 6.88 -1.95
CA TYR A 157 -20.22 6.10 -1.39
C TYR A 157 -21.59 6.72 -1.70
N ASP A 158 -21.73 8.04 -1.54
CA ASP A 158 -22.96 8.76 -1.86
C ASP A 158 -23.31 8.65 -3.35
N LYS A 159 -22.32 8.71 -4.26
CA LYS A 159 -22.55 8.53 -5.70
C LYS A 159 -22.97 7.11 -6.06
N ILE A 160 -22.35 6.09 -5.49
CA ILE A 160 -22.75 4.69 -5.70
C ILE A 160 -24.19 4.49 -5.22
N LEU A 161 -24.51 4.95 -4.02
CA LEU A 161 -25.87 4.87 -3.47
C LEU A 161 -26.88 5.62 -4.34
N LEU A 162 -26.55 6.83 -4.82
CA LEU A 162 -27.42 7.63 -5.67
C LEU A 162 -27.67 6.96 -7.03
N LYS A 163 -26.63 6.40 -7.67
CA LYS A 163 -26.77 5.64 -8.92
C LYS A 163 -27.63 4.39 -8.72
N ASN A 164 -27.43 3.65 -7.64
CA ASN A 164 -28.23 2.46 -7.32
C ASN A 164 -29.70 2.81 -7.05
N PHE A 165 -29.96 3.91 -6.35
CA PHE A 165 -31.31 4.40 -6.09
C PHE A 165 -32.04 4.83 -7.38
N LEU A 166 -31.37 5.60 -8.24
CA LEU A 166 -31.93 6.05 -9.52
C LEU A 166 -32.17 4.87 -10.48
N GLY A 167 -31.24 3.90 -10.54
CA GLY A 167 -31.39 2.70 -11.36
C GLY A 167 -32.57 1.81 -10.95
N LYS A 168 -32.82 1.66 -9.65
CA LYS A 168 -34.02 0.95 -9.14
C LYS A 168 -35.31 1.66 -9.53
N LYS A 169 -35.40 2.98 -9.32
CA LYS A 169 -36.59 3.76 -9.69
C LYS A 169 -36.90 3.66 -11.18
N MET A 170 -35.90 3.76 -12.06
CA MET A 170 -36.15 3.67 -13.51
C MET A 170 -36.66 2.29 -13.95
N LYS A 171 -36.26 1.20 -13.29
CA LYS A 171 -36.78 -0.14 -13.56
C LYS A 171 -38.23 -0.31 -13.07
N GLU A 172 -38.61 0.33 -11.97
CA GLU A 172 -40.00 0.34 -11.48
C GLU A 172 -40.94 1.10 -12.43
N PHE A 173 -40.50 2.23 -13.00
CA PHE A 173 -41.29 2.99 -13.98
C PHE A 173 -41.34 2.36 -15.39
N ALA A 174 -40.49 1.39 -15.71
CA ALA A 174 -40.48 0.73 -17.02
C ALA A 174 -41.41 -0.50 -17.09
N HIS A 175 -42.06 -0.85 -15.98
CA HIS A 175 -43.00 -1.98 -15.87
C HIS A 175 -44.45 -1.55 -15.60
N GLU A 176 -44.76 -0.25 -15.67
CA GLU A 176 -46.13 0.32 -15.74
C GLU A 176 -46.47 0.71 -17.19
#